data_AF-A0A2T5JJ54-F1
#
_entry.id   AF-A0A2T5JJ54-F1
#
_cell.length_a   1.000
_cell.length_b   1.000
_cell.length_c   1.000
_cell.angle_alpha   90.00
_cell.angle_beta   90.00
_cell.angle_gamma   90.00
#
_symmetry.space_group_name_H-M   'P 1'
#
loop_
_entity.id
_entity.type
_entity.pdbx_description
1 polymer ?
#
loop_
_entity_poly.entity_id
_entity_poly.type
_entity_poly.pdbx_seq_one_letter_code
_entity_poly.pdbx_strand_id
1 'polypeptide(L)'
;MNHSAKLINERSAAELGIIVASRIIVLACILHISPAGAFVVDSCRKILAEGFYNDYARSNARFRDQAMYAELCSSKFQQARQAVNRVQQSGTDDSVGFSYGLFSQSESGAHSGRHSSDSSLNEDRFNQWKSAYCSKNSLADSSRAAEFLMQKAVSQSVANAWSACMRKREGLTCWATPQNKEIMLNVNWISTDSLQPHVQHSFLTRGAVSKFEGADTHRILPVGYKLNTETLRIPIAREADNAVVATIRAIHEGVEHSCNVFIPGERDFALTTPFVAR
;
A
#
# COMPACT_ATOMS: atom_id res chain seq x y z
N MET A 1 94.50 -20.40 6.92
CA MET A 1 94.15 -21.29 8.05
C MET A 1 92.95 -20.67 8.75
N ASN A 2 91.82 -21.39 8.79
CA ASN A 2 90.66 -21.28 9.69
C ASN A 2 89.96 -19.90 9.79
N HIS A 3 88.64 -19.75 9.86
CA HIS A 3 87.48 -20.64 9.85
C HIS A 3 86.26 -19.72 9.55
N SER A 4 85.20 -20.32 9.00
CA SER A 4 83.76 -20.13 9.34
C SER A 4 83.37 -19.00 10.32
N ALA A 5 82.21 -18.35 10.27
CA ALA A 5 80.98 -18.38 9.47
C ALA A 5 79.99 -17.45 10.22
N LYS A 6 78.95 -16.96 9.50
CA LYS A 6 77.57 -16.71 9.98
C LYS A 6 77.36 -15.73 11.16
N LEU A 7 76.29 -14.93 11.25
CA LEU A 7 75.20 -14.40 10.41
C LEU A 7 74.31 -13.65 11.45
N ILE A 8 73.63 -12.59 11.00
CA ILE A 8 72.31 -12.13 11.48
C ILE A 8 72.22 -11.08 12.60
N ASN A 9 71.49 -10.03 12.22
CA ASN A 9 70.65 -9.08 12.95
C ASN A 9 71.27 -8.19 14.01
N GLU A 10 71.04 -6.90 13.85
CA GLU A 10 70.05 -6.20 14.66
C GLU A 10 69.66 -4.85 14.01
N ARG A 11 68.36 -4.51 14.09
CA ARG A 11 67.75 -3.24 14.56
C ARG A 11 68.44 -1.92 14.18
N SER A 12 67.78 -0.77 14.00
CA SER A 12 66.42 -0.26 14.15
C SER A 12 66.60 1.27 14.08
N ALA A 13 65.57 2.01 13.68
CA ALA A 13 65.41 3.46 13.86
C ALA A 13 66.44 4.31 13.08
N ALA A 14 66.20 5.54 12.70
CA ALA A 14 65.11 6.50 12.80
C ALA A 14 65.48 7.51 11.70
N GLU A 15 64.56 8.03 10.90
CA GLU A 15 63.85 9.29 11.11
C GLU A 15 63.87 9.94 9.74
N LEU A 16 62.73 10.37 9.20
CA LEU A 16 62.63 11.61 8.42
C LEU A 16 61.20 11.82 7.93
N GLY A 17 60.66 12.97 8.33
CA GLY A 17 59.75 13.73 7.47
C GLY A 17 58.27 13.46 7.65
N ILE A 18 57.71 13.92 8.77
CA ILE A 18 56.28 14.22 8.87
C ILE A 18 55.98 15.39 7.91
N ILE A 19 55.44 15.08 6.73
CA ILE A 19 54.70 16.05 5.91
C ILE A 19 53.22 15.86 6.26
N VAL A 20 52.69 16.78 7.05
CA VAL A 20 51.26 16.89 7.36
C VAL A 20 50.52 17.31 6.08
N ALA A 21 50.10 16.33 5.29
CA ALA A 21 49.08 16.53 4.27
C ALA A 21 47.72 16.22 4.90
N SER A 22 47.08 17.25 5.46
CA SER A 22 45.67 17.20 5.87
C SER A 22 44.79 16.86 4.67
N ARG A 23 44.52 15.58 4.46
CA ARG A 23 43.40 15.13 3.63
C ARG A 23 42.15 15.21 4.50
N ILE A 24 41.43 16.31 4.38
CA ILE A 24 40.03 16.39 4.78
C ILE A 24 39.28 15.40 3.88
N ILE A 25 39.06 14.18 4.38
CA ILE A 25 38.11 13.25 3.78
C ILE A 25 36.74 13.84 4.11
N VAL A 26 36.19 14.60 3.17
CA VAL A 26 34.76 14.93 3.17
C VAL A 26 34.05 13.61 2.95
N LEU A 27 33.64 12.98 4.07
CA LEU A 27 32.71 11.88 4.06
C LEU A 27 31.39 12.46 3.54
N ALA A 28 31.23 12.45 2.22
CA ALA A 28 29.93 12.66 1.60
C ALA A 28 29.07 11.49 2.04
N CYS A 29 28.36 11.64 3.15
CA CYS A 29 27.17 10.87 3.45
C CYS A 29 26.19 11.17 2.32
N ILE A 30 26.31 10.43 1.23
CA ILE A 30 25.23 10.27 0.27
C ILE A 30 24.16 9.52 1.05
N LEU A 31 23.32 10.27 1.75
CA LEU A 31 21.98 9.81 2.10
C LEU A 31 21.35 9.44 0.75
N HIS A 32 21.42 8.16 0.40
CA HIS A 32 20.47 7.55 -0.51
C HIS A 32 19.12 7.67 0.18
N ILE A 33 18.53 8.86 0.08
CA ILE A 33 17.11 9.07 0.23
C ILE A 33 16.55 8.16 -0.86
N SER A 34 16.14 6.95 -0.47
CA SER A 34 15.33 6.10 -1.34
C SER A 34 14.27 7.00 -1.96
N PRO A 35 14.09 6.99 -3.29
CA PRO A 35 13.05 7.80 -3.88
C PRO A 35 11.74 7.35 -3.25
N ALA A 36 11.26 8.18 -2.31
CA ALA A 36 9.91 8.11 -1.80
C ALA A 36 9.05 8.15 -3.05
N GLY A 37 8.41 7.01 -3.36
CA GLY A 37 7.73 6.78 -4.62
C GLY A 37 6.92 8.01 -4.98
N ALA A 38 7.34 8.69 -6.04
CA ALA A 38 6.56 9.76 -6.62
C ALA A 38 5.17 9.16 -6.88
N PHE A 39 4.15 9.76 -6.28
CA PHE A 39 2.75 9.42 -6.50
C PHE A 39 2.36 9.81 -7.93
N VAL A 40 2.93 9.13 -8.93
CA VAL A 40 2.29 8.99 -10.23
C VAL A 40 0.97 8.31 -9.91
N VAL A 41 -0.15 8.96 -10.26
CA VAL A 41 -1.47 8.31 -10.18
C VAL A 41 -1.34 7.01 -10.92
N ASP A 42 -1.31 5.94 -10.15
CA ASP A 42 -1.13 4.59 -10.61
C ASP A 42 -2.21 4.28 -11.66
N SER A 43 -1.78 4.09 -12.91
CA SER A 43 -2.67 3.83 -14.04
C SER A 43 -3.55 2.61 -13.80
N CYS A 44 -3.09 1.65 -12.98
CA CYS A 44 -3.90 0.51 -12.59
C CYS A 44 -5.00 0.93 -11.62
N ARG A 45 -4.69 1.69 -10.57
CA ARG A 45 -5.71 2.17 -9.61
C ARG A 45 -6.84 2.92 -10.31
N LYS A 46 -6.54 3.68 -11.37
CA LYS A 46 -7.55 4.37 -12.18
C LYS A 46 -8.59 3.41 -12.77
N ILE A 47 -8.17 2.27 -13.33
CA ILE A 47 -9.08 1.24 -13.90
C ILE A 47 -10.09 0.79 -12.84
N LEU A 48 -9.59 0.50 -11.63
CA LEU A 48 -10.40 0.00 -10.55
C LEU A 48 -11.35 1.07 -10.00
N ALA A 49 -10.84 2.29 -9.79
CA ALA A 49 -11.63 3.41 -9.30
C ALA A 49 -12.73 3.83 -10.30
N GLU A 50 -12.43 3.88 -11.59
CA GLU A 50 -13.43 4.19 -12.62
C GLU A 50 -14.51 3.12 -12.70
N GLY A 51 -14.12 1.83 -12.71
CA GLY A 51 -15.11 0.74 -12.65
C GLY A 51 -15.95 0.79 -11.38
N PHE A 52 -15.34 1.11 -10.23
CA PHE A 52 -16.04 1.28 -8.96
C PHE A 52 -17.07 2.41 -9.01
N TYR A 53 -16.71 3.58 -9.51
CA TYR A 53 -17.66 4.70 -9.62
C TYR A 53 -18.76 4.43 -10.66
N ASN A 54 -18.45 3.79 -11.78
CA ASN A 54 -19.43 3.45 -12.83
C ASN A 54 -20.44 2.37 -12.38
N ASP A 55 -20.01 1.47 -11.50
CA ASP A 55 -20.86 0.40 -10.96
C ASP A 55 -21.46 0.76 -9.59
N TYR A 56 -21.11 1.91 -9.01
CA TYR A 56 -21.38 2.25 -7.59
C TYR A 56 -22.83 2.01 -7.16
N ALA A 57 -23.81 2.50 -7.92
CA ALA A 57 -25.23 2.34 -7.60
C ALA A 57 -25.73 0.89 -7.69
N ARG A 58 -25.04 0.02 -8.43
CA ARG A 58 -25.38 -1.39 -8.66
C ARG A 58 -24.55 -2.36 -7.82
N SER A 59 -23.47 -1.88 -7.20
CA SER A 59 -22.58 -2.66 -6.35
C SER A 59 -23.22 -3.07 -5.02
N ASN A 60 -22.68 -4.12 -4.39
CA ASN A 60 -23.08 -4.53 -3.05
C ASN A 60 -22.83 -3.39 -2.03
N ALA A 61 -23.89 -2.90 -1.39
CA ALA A 61 -23.84 -1.74 -0.50
C ALA A 61 -22.77 -1.86 0.60
N ARG A 62 -22.63 -3.04 1.23
CA ARG A 62 -21.63 -3.26 2.29
C ARG A 62 -20.22 -2.98 1.79
N PHE A 63 -19.79 -3.65 0.71
CA PHE A 63 -18.42 -3.49 0.20
C PHE A 63 -18.20 -2.13 -0.45
N ARG A 64 -19.23 -1.60 -1.10
CA ARG A 64 -19.24 -0.26 -1.69
C ARG A 64 -18.97 0.81 -0.66
N ASP A 65 -19.69 0.77 0.46
CA ASP A 65 -19.60 1.81 1.48
C ASP A 65 -18.28 1.72 2.26
N GLN A 66 -17.79 0.50 2.53
CA GLN A 66 -16.46 0.29 3.10
C GLN A 66 -15.36 0.79 2.15
N ALA A 67 -15.47 0.51 0.85
CA ALA A 67 -14.52 0.96 -0.16
C ALA A 67 -14.46 2.49 -0.23
N MET A 68 -15.62 3.14 -0.26
CA MET A 68 -15.72 4.60 -0.29
C MET A 68 -15.16 5.22 1.01
N TYR A 69 -15.48 4.66 2.18
CA TYR A 69 -14.90 5.15 3.43
C TYR A 69 -13.36 5.05 3.42
N ALA A 70 -12.81 3.91 3.01
CA ALA A 70 -11.36 3.75 2.87
C ALA A 70 -10.74 4.73 1.86
N GLU A 71 -11.40 4.94 0.72
CA GLU A 71 -10.97 5.89 -0.32
C GLU A 71 -10.92 7.32 0.24
N LEU A 72 -11.96 7.75 0.96
CA LEU A 72 -12.03 9.06 1.60
C LEU A 72 -10.95 9.22 2.69
N CYS A 73 -10.68 8.18 3.48
CA CYS A 73 -9.57 8.20 4.44
C CYS A 73 -8.20 8.33 3.78
N SER A 74 -8.03 7.78 2.58
CA SER A 74 -6.79 7.93 1.81
C SER A 74 -6.68 9.26 1.04
N SER A 75 -7.79 9.96 0.84
CA SER A 75 -7.89 11.12 -0.06
C SER A 75 -7.53 12.46 0.59
N LYS A 76 -6.98 13.37 -0.20
CA LYS A 76 -7.00 14.81 0.12
C LYS A 76 -8.39 15.40 -0.20
N PHE A 77 -8.71 16.57 0.35
CA PHE A 77 -10.03 17.20 0.16
C PHE A 77 -10.48 17.26 -1.32
N GLN A 78 -9.63 17.72 -2.23
CA GLN A 78 -9.98 17.81 -3.65
C GLN A 78 -10.30 16.44 -4.29
N GLN A 79 -9.56 15.39 -3.90
CA GLN A 79 -9.81 14.02 -4.37
C GLN A 79 -11.11 13.47 -3.78
N ALA A 80 -11.36 13.70 -2.49
CA ALA A 80 -12.60 13.32 -1.83
C ALA A 80 -13.81 14.00 -2.47
N ARG A 81 -13.72 15.30 -2.76
CA ARG A 81 -14.76 16.06 -3.46
C ARG A 81 -15.04 15.48 -4.84
N GLN A 82 -14.00 15.15 -5.60
CA GLN A 82 -14.16 14.51 -6.91
C GLN A 82 -14.82 13.13 -6.81
N ALA A 83 -14.42 12.30 -5.83
CA ALA A 83 -15.00 10.98 -5.59
C ALA A 83 -16.49 11.07 -5.25
N VAL A 84 -16.87 11.96 -4.32
CA VAL A 84 -18.26 12.19 -3.93
C VAL A 84 -19.09 12.68 -5.12
N ASN A 85 -18.59 13.66 -5.88
CA ASN A 85 -19.28 14.17 -7.07
C ASN A 85 -19.52 13.08 -8.13
N ARG A 86 -18.53 12.21 -8.38
CA ARG A 86 -18.68 11.12 -9.36
C ARG A 86 -19.76 10.13 -8.94
N VAL A 87 -19.80 9.79 -7.66
CA VAL A 87 -20.82 8.87 -7.14
C VAL A 87 -22.22 9.49 -7.24
N GLN A 88 -22.38 10.77 -6.89
CA GLN A 88 -23.65 11.48 -7.03
C GLN A 88 -24.13 11.55 -8.49
N GLN A 89 -23.21 11.61 -9.46
CA GLN A 89 -23.58 11.58 -10.88
C GLN A 89 -23.98 10.18 -11.37
N SER A 90 -23.49 9.13 -10.71
CA SER A 90 -23.70 7.73 -11.13
C SER A 90 -25.00 7.09 -10.65
N GLY A 91 -25.77 7.75 -9.78
CA GLY A 91 -27.03 7.23 -9.24
C GLY A 91 -27.92 8.28 -8.60
N THR A 92 -29.15 7.90 -8.26
CA THR A 92 -30.15 8.71 -7.53
C THR A 92 -29.90 8.77 -6.02
N ASP A 93 -28.75 8.28 -5.54
CA ASP A 93 -28.44 8.18 -4.12
C ASP A 93 -27.87 9.50 -3.60
N ASP A 94 -28.75 10.49 -3.45
CA ASP A 94 -28.44 11.80 -2.85
C ASP A 94 -27.92 11.67 -1.40
N SER A 95 -28.01 10.48 -0.80
CA SER A 95 -27.66 10.19 0.59
C SER A 95 -26.17 9.97 0.85
N VAL A 96 -25.32 9.89 -0.19
CA VAL A 96 -23.92 9.44 -0.04
C VAL A 96 -23.17 10.26 1.01
N GLY A 97 -23.05 11.58 0.86
CA GLY A 97 -22.35 12.37 1.89
C GLY A 97 -23.14 12.54 3.20
N PHE A 98 -24.44 12.23 3.25
CA PHE A 98 -25.17 12.14 4.52
C PHE A 98 -24.84 10.84 5.28
N SER A 99 -24.66 9.73 4.56
CA SER A 99 -24.30 8.42 5.12
C SER A 99 -22.93 8.43 5.79
N TYR A 100 -22.01 9.26 5.29
CA TYR A 100 -20.71 9.51 5.91
C TYR A 100 -20.72 10.72 6.88
N GLY A 101 -21.84 11.44 7.00
CA GLY A 101 -21.97 12.68 7.78
C GLY A 101 -21.10 13.86 7.29
N LEU A 102 -20.63 13.76 6.04
CA LEU A 102 -19.90 14.79 5.32
C LEU A 102 -20.79 16.00 4.96
N PHE A 103 -22.10 15.81 4.90
CA PHE A 103 -23.10 16.87 4.72
C PHE A 103 -23.97 16.98 5.98
N SER A 104 -24.36 18.20 6.35
CA SER A 104 -25.36 18.41 7.40
C SER A 104 -26.72 18.32 6.75
N GLN A 105 -27.62 17.53 7.33
CA GLN A 105 -29.03 17.88 7.19
C GLN A 105 -29.15 19.28 7.79
N SER A 106 -29.40 20.27 6.95
CA SER A 106 -29.83 21.57 7.43
C SER A 106 -31.02 21.32 8.36
N GLU A 107 -30.93 21.75 9.61
CA GLU A 107 -32.10 21.86 10.49
C GLU A 107 -33.10 22.75 9.76
N SER A 108 -34.04 22.13 9.08
CA SER A 108 -35.10 22.83 8.37
C SER A 108 -36.34 21.98 8.57
N GLY A 109 -37.04 22.32 9.65
CA GLY A 109 -38.42 21.94 9.83
C GLY A 109 -39.20 22.24 8.55
N ALA A 110 -40.05 21.28 8.20
CA ALA A 110 -41.23 21.39 7.35
C ALA A 110 -41.42 22.71 6.59
N HIS A 111 -40.63 23.01 5.57
CA HIS A 111 -41.07 23.87 4.46
C HIS A 111 -40.40 23.42 3.16
N SER A 112 -41.24 22.81 2.34
CA SER A 112 -41.07 22.56 0.92
C SER A 112 -40.55 23.79 0.17
N GLY A 113 -39.49 23.60 -0.63
CA GLY A 113 -39.23 24.44 -1.80
C GLY A 113 -38.17 25.51 -1.65
N ARG A 114 -36.92 25.13 -1.39
CA ARG A 114 -35.75 25.80 -1.98
C ARG A 114 -34.52 24.92 -1.79
N HIS A 115 -33.93 24.43 -2.88
CA HIS A 115 -32.61 23.83 -2.86
C HIS A 115 -31.61 24.88 -2.36
N SER A 116 -31.31 24.85 -1.06
CA SER A 116 -30.17 25.58 -0.51
C SER A 116 -28.91 24.92 -1.06
N SER A 117 -28.22 25.64 -1.91
CA SER A 117 -26.98 25.26 -2.60
C SER A 117 -25.76 25.15 -1.68
N ASP A 118 -25.96 24.91 -0.38
CA ASP A 118 -24.91 24.84 0.64
C ASP A 118 -24.53 23.39 1.00
N SER A 119 -25.01 22.41 0.23
CA SER A 119 -24.72 20.97 0.37
C SER A 119 -23.35 20.55 -0.18
N SER A 120 -22.46 21.51 -0.47
CA SER A 120 -21.15 21.19 -1.05
C SER A 120 -20.15 20.76 0.03
N LEU A 121 -19.40 19.70 -0.24
CA LEU A 121 -18.34 19.23 0.66
C LEU A 121 -17.32 20.36 0.83
N ASN A 122 -17.19 20.89 2.05
CA ASN A 122 -16.17 21.90 2.37
C ASN A 122 -14.93 21.26 3.00
N GLU A 123 -13.79 21.95 2.91
CA GLU A 123 -12.49 21.40 3.32
C GLU A 123 -12.39 21.19 4.83
N ASP A 124 -12.82 22.18 5.62
CA ASP A 124 -12.73 22.13 7.09
C ASP A 124 -13.54 20.96 7.65
N ARG A 125 -14.76 20.75 7.16
CA ARG A 125 -15.62 19.65 7.57
C ARG A 125 -15.07 18.30 7.13
N PHE A 126 -14.54 18.20 5.92
CA PHE A 126 -13.87 16.99 5.48
C PHE A 126 -12.67 16.66 6.38
N ASN A 127 -11.87 17.67 6.75
CA ASN A 127 -10.72 17.50 7.64
C ASN A 127 -11.14 17.11 9.07
N GLN A 128 -12.23 17.69 9.59
CA GLN A 128 -12.82 17.30 10.88
C GLN A 128 -13.29 15.84 10.85
N TRP A 129 -14.09 15.47 9.83
CA TRP A 129 -14.53 14.09 9.62
C TRP A 129 -13.34 13.14 9.51
N LYS A 130 -12.35 13.46 8.68
CA LYS A 130 -11.18 12.63 8.46
C LYS A 130 -10.39 12.44 9.76
N SER A 131 -10.24 13.48 10.56
CA SER A 131 -9.56 13.42 11.85
C SER A 131 -10.31 12.54 12.86
N ALA A 132 -11.65 12.59 12.87
CA ALA A 132 -12.47 11.79 13.76
C ALA A 132 -12.49 10.30 13.39
N TYR A 133 -12.55 9.99 12.10
CA TYR A 133 -12.86 8.64 11.61
C TYR A 133 -11.67 7.87 11.05
N CYS A 134 -10.69 8.55 10.47
CA CYS A 134 -9.57 7.91 9.78
C CYS A 134 -8.30 7.77 10.63
N SER A 135 -8.32 8.22 11.89
CA SER A 135 -7.13 8.28 12.77
C SER A 135 -6.47 6.93 13.06
N LYS A 136 -7.19 5.82 12.89
CA LYS A 136 -6.69 4.46 13.17
C LYS A 136 -5.82 3.88 12.05
N ASN A 137 -5.87 4.43 10.84
CA ASN A 137 -5.22 3.85 9.66
C ASN A 137 -4.27 4.86 9.03
N SER A 138 -3.13 4.38 8.51
CA SER A 138 -2.26 5.22 7.71
C SER A 138 -2.93 5.56 6.36
N LEU A 139 -2.46 6.62 5.70
CA LEU A 139 -2.93 6.96 4.35
C LEU A 139 -2.70 5.80 3.37
N ALA A 140 -1.53 5.15 3.48
CA ALA A 140 -1.16 4.04 2.61
C ALA A 140 -2.02 2.79 2.85
N ASP A 141 -2.33 2.47 4.11
CA ASP A 141 -3.20 1.35 4.45
C ASP A 141 -4.64 1.61 4.02
N SER A 142 -5.14 2.84 4.22
CA SER A 142 -6.47 3.24 3.74
C SER A 142 -6.57 3.15 2.22
N SER A 143 -5.52 3.55 1.49
CA SER A 143 -5.46 3.44 0.03
C SER A 143 -5.51 1.99 -0.44
N ARG A 144 -4.73 1.10 0.19
CA ARG A 144 -4.71 -0.34 -0.16
C ARG A 144 -6.01 -1.04 0.26
N ALA A 145 -6.61 -0.63 1.37
CA ALA A 145 -7.91 -1.10 1.80
C ALA A 145 -9.00 -0.71 0.79
N ALA A 146 -8.97 0.52 0.29
CA ALA A 146 -9.87 0.99 -0.75
C ALA A 146 -9.76 0.11 -2.00
N GLU A 147 -8.55 -0.15 -2.50
CA GLU A 147 -8.33 -1.04 -3.65
C GLU A 147 -8.85 -2.47 -3.41
N PHE A 148 -8.58 -3.05 -2.25
CA PHE A 148 -9.07 -4.40 -1.93
C PHE A 148 -10.61 -4.45 -1.83
N LEU A 149 -11.24 -3.43 -1.25
CA LEU A 149 -12.69 -3.36 -1.09
C LEU A 149 -13.40 -3.01 -2.40
N MET A 150 -12.81 -2.14 -3.23
CA MET A 150 -13.31 -1.86 -4.58
C MET A 150 -13.34 -3.13 -5.42
N GLN A 151 -12.31 -3.99 -5.35
CA GLN A 151 -12.32 -5.30 -6.03
C GLN A 151 -13.51 -6.18 -5.63
N LYS A 152 -14.01 -6.08 -4.39
CA LYS A 152 -15.22 -6.80 -3.93
C LYS A 152 -16.53 -6.18 -4.43
N ALA A 153 -16.50 -4.90 -4.83
CA ALA A 153 -17.67 -4.13 -5.21
C ALA A 153 -17.86 -4.04 -6.75
N VAL A 154 -16.78 -4.13 -7.53
CA VAL A 154 -16.81 -4.04 -8.99
C VAL A 154 -17.14 -5.37 -9.66
N SER A 155 -17.49 -5.32 -10.94
CA SER A 155 -17.62 -6.52 -11.76
C SER A 155 -16.28 -7.28 -11.92
N GLN A 156 -16.37 -8.59 -12.15
CA GLN A 156 -15.19 -9.44 -12.38
C GLN A 156 -14.34 -8.96 -13.56
N SER A 157 -14.96 -8.37 -14.59
CA SER A 157 -14.26 -7.81 -15.75
C SER A 157 -13.32 -6.67 -15.35
N VAL A 158 -13.81 -5.73 -14.53
CA VAL A 158 -13.01 -4.62 -14.00
C VAL A 158 -11.87 -5.13 -13.11
N ALA A 159 -12.17 -6.04 -12.18
CA ALA A 159 -11.16 -6.62 -11.30
C ALA A 159 -10.06 -7.36 -12.10
N ASN A 160 -10.43 -8.09 -13.15
CA ASN A 160 -9.49 -8.76 -14.05
C ASN A 160 -8.63 -7.78 -14.84
N ALA A 161 -9.22 -6.71 -15.37
CA ALA A 161 -8.51 -5.66 -16.10
C ALA A 161 -7.49 -4.95 -15.20
N TRP A 162 -7.88 -4.61 -13.97
CA TRP A 162 -6.99 -4.08 -12.96
C TRP A 162 -5.84 -5.04 -12.63
N SER A 163 -6.13 -6.32 -12.37
CA SER A 163 -5.10 -7.33 -12.08
C SER A 163 -4.15 -7.55 -13.27
N ALA A 164 -4.66 -7.48 -14.50
CA ALA A 164 -3.82 -7.55 -15.70
C ALA A 164 -2.89 -6.33 -15.84
N CYS A 165 -3.33 -5.16 -15.39
CA CYS A 165 -2.47 -3.99 -15.28
C CYS A 165 -1.38 -4.19 -14.21
N MET A 166 -1.76 -4.66 -13.01
CA MET A 166 -0.80 -4.92 -11.92
C MET A 166 0.33 -5.87 -12.35
N ARG A 167 0.00 -6.90 -13.13
CA ARG A 167 0.96 -7.89 -13.68
C ARG A 167 2.01 -7.32 -14.63
N LYS A 168 1.76 -6.16 -15.23
CA LYS A 168 2.66 -5.53 -16.20
C LYS A 168 3.65 -4.55 -15.55
N ARG A 169 3.55 -4.33 -14.24
CA ARG A 169 4.42 -3.40 -13.53
C ARG A 169 5.81 -3.99 -13.40
N GLU A 170 6.79 -3.17 -13.75
CA GLU A 170 8.21 -3.46 -13.56
C GLU A 170 8.58 -3.51 -12.07
N GLY A 171 9.53 -4.37 -11.75
CA GLY A 171 10.00 -4.64 -10.40
C GLY A 171 9.07 -5.55 -9.59
N LEU A 172 9.28 -5.56 -8.27
CA LEU A 172 8.51 -6.36 -7.33
C LEU A 172 7.15 -5.71 -7.08
N THR A 173 6.09 -6.36 -7.54
CA THR A 173 4.71 -5.91 -7.35
C THR A 173 3.91 -6.97 -6.60
N CYS A 174 3.14 -6.54 -5.60
CA CYS A 174 2.28 -7.43 -4.83
C CYS A 174 0.89 -6.84 -4.66
N TRP A 175 -0.14 -7.68 -4.73
CA TRP A 175 -1.51 -7.26 -4.49
C TRP A 175 -2.36 -8.43 -3.97
N ALA A 176 -3.39 -8.12 -3.20
CA ALA A 176 -4.37 -9.09 -2.77
C ALA A 176 -5.61 -9.06 -3.67
N THR A 177 -6.12 -10.24 -4.00
CA THR A 177 -7.40 -10.43 -4.69
C THR A 177 -8.36 -11.16 -3.76
N PRO A 178 -9.58 -10.65 -3.55
CA PRO A 178 -10.59 -11.36 -2.77
C PRO A 178 -11.04 -12.63 -3.51
N GLN A 179 -11.13 -13.77 -2.81
CA GLN A 179 -11.67 -15.02 -3.35
C GLN A 179 -12.63 -15.68 -2.35
N ASN A 180 -13.92 -15.34 -2.40
CA ASN A 180 -14.94 -15.87 -1.49
C ASN A 180 -14.50 -15.80 -0.01
N LYS A 181 -14.02 -16.92 0.55
CA LYS A 181 -13.58 -17.06 1.96
C LYS A 181 -12.06 -16.94 2.14
N GLU A 182 -11.30 -16.87 1.05
CA GLU A 182 -9.85 -16.80 1.05
C GLU A 182 -9.36 -15.50 0.40
N ILE A 183 -8.10 -15.18 0.64
CA ILE A 183 -7.42 -14.07 -0.01
C ILE A 183 -6.28 -14.65 -0.82
N MET A 184 -6.23 -14.29 -2.10
CA MET A 184 -5.10 -14.65 -2.94
C MET A 184 -4.09 -13.51 -2.93
N LEU A 185 -2.94 -13.72 -2.30
CA LEU A 185 -1.81 -12.81 -2.43
C LEU A 185 -1.07 -13.12 -3.72
N ASN A 186 -0.97 -12.14 -4.60
CA ASN A 186 -0.25 -12.24 -5.84
C ASN A 186 1.10 -11.54 -5.67
N VAL A 187 2.17 -12.22 -6.07
CA VAL A 187 3.54 -11.70 -6.05
C VAL A 187 4.07 -11.82 -7.47
N ASN A 188 4.56 -10.71 -8.01
CA ASN A 188 4.98 -10.64 -9.41
C ASN A 188 6.31 -9.92 -9.49
N TRP A 189 7.24 -10.46 -10.28
CA TRP A 189 8.49 -9.83 -10.63
C TRP A 189 8.56 -9.68 -12.15
N ILE A 190 8.74 -8.45 -12.62
CA ILE A 190 9.01 -8.17 -14.03
C ILE A 190 10.30 -7.38 -14.10
N SER A 191 11.28 -7.91 -14.83
CA SER A 191 12.49 -7.19 -15.19
C SER A 191 12.85 -7.46 -16.65
N THR A 192 13.72 -6.63 -17.21
CA THR A 192 14.29 -6.80 -18.55
C THR A 192 15.53 -7.70 -18.54
N ASP A 193 16.13 -7.91 -17.37
CA ASP A 193 17.25 -8.82 -17.14
C ASP A 193 16.78 -10.27 -16.91
N SER A 194 17.75 -11.19 -16.98
CA SER A 194 17.54 -12.63 -16.77
C SER A 194 17.79 -13.09 -15.33
N LEU A 195 18.22 -12.17 -14.44
CA LEU A 195 18.55 -12.49 -13.07
C LEU A 195 17.29 -12.54 -12.22
N GLN A 196 17.18 -13.59 -11.42
CA GLN A 196 16.04 -13.75 -10.52
C GLN A 196 16.35 -13.10 -9.18
N PRO A 197 15.45 -12.24 -8.66
CA PRO A 197 15.61 -11.72 -7.32
C PRO A 197 15.37 -12.84 -6.32
N HIS A 198 16.03 -12.74 -5.17
CA HIS A 198 15.82 -13.70 -4.09
C HIS A 198 15.19 -13.00 -2.89
N VAL A 199 14.21 -13.67 -2.28
CA VAL A 199 13.50 -13.19 -1.10
C VAL A 199 14.45 -13.15 0.08
N GLN A 200 14.63 -11.97 0.68
CA GLN A 200 15.39 -11.80 1.91
C GLN A 200 14.47 -11.92 3.12
N HIS A 201 13.32 -11.24 3.05
CA HIS A 201 12.33 -11.22 4.11
C HIS A 201 10.93 -11.29 3.53
N SER A 202 10.07 -12.09 4.15
CA SER A 202 8.63 -12.08 3.87
C SER A 202 7.87 -12.28 5.17
N PHE A 203 6.87 -11.45 5.42
CA PHE A 203 6.16 -11.44 6.70
C PHE A 203 4.65 -11.23 6.52
N LEU A 204 3.88 -11.97 7.33
CA LEU A 204 2.45 -11.85 7.52
C LEU A 204 2.15 -11.51 8.98
N THR A 205 1.39 -10.44 9.18
CA THR A 205 0.97 -10.00 10.51
C THR A 205 -0.29 -10.72 11.01
N ARG A 206 -0.55 -10.58 12.32
CA ARG A 206 -1.87 -10.79 12.95
C ARG A 206 -2.47 -12.19 12.75
N GLY A 207 -1.63 -13.22 12.82
CA GLY A 207 -2.05 -14.62 12.75
C GLY A 207 -2.47 -15.08 11.36
N ALA A 208 -2.23 -14.29 10.30
CA ALA A 208 -2.46 -14.78 8.95
C ALA A 208 -1.42 -15.86 8.57
N VAL A 209 -1.89 -16.91 7.90
CA VAL A 209 -1.07 -18.06 7.51
C VAL A 209 -1.00 -18.14 5.99
N SER A 210 0.23 -18.22 5.47
CA SER A 210 0.49 -18.54 4.06
C SER A 210 0.30 -20.03 3.83
N LYS A 211 -0.40 -20.40 2.75
CA LYS A 211 -0.48 -21.80 2.30
C LYS A 211 0.65 -22.17 1.34
N PHE A 212 1.71 -21.39 1.27
CA PHE A 212 2.88 -21.70 0.45
C PHE A 212 3.69 -22.84 1.08
N GLU A 213 4.02 -23.85 0.27
CA GLU A 213 4.78 -25.02 0.74
C GLU A 213 6.20 -24.61 1.17
N GLY A 214 6.61 -25.05 2.37
CA GLY A 214 7.93 -24.76 2.92
C GLY A 214 8.10 -23.36 3.53
N ALA A 215 7.06 -22.53 3.58
CA ALA A 215 7.10 -21.26 4.32
C ALA A 215 6.92 -21.50 5.83
N ASP A 216 7.78 -20.91 6.66
CA ASP A 216 7.61 -20.92 8.12
C ASP A 216 6.35 -20.17 8.57
N THR A 217 5.95 -20.37 9.81
CA THR A 217 4.89 -19.59 10.47
C THR A 217 5.16 -18.08 10.33
N HIS A 218 4.12 -17.32 10.00
CA HIS A 218 4.17 -15.87 9.75
C HIS A 218 5.02 -15.43 8.54
N ARG A 219 5.52 -16.35 7.71
CA ARG A 219 6.18 -16.01 6.43
C ARG A 219 5.23 -16.23 5.25
N ILE A 220 5.52 -15.53 4.17
CA ILE A 220 4.80 -15.68 2.89
C ILE A 220 5.54 -16.69 2.01
N LEU A 221 6.85 -16.48 1.89
CA LEU A 221 7.81 -17.22 1.09
C LEU A 221 9.06 -17.53 1.93
N PRO A 222 9.74 -18.67 1.69
CA PRO A 222 11.01 -18.98 2.34
C PRO A 222 12.09 -17.93 2.06
N VAL A 223 13.05 -17.79 2.98
CA VAL A 223 14.26 -17.00 2.73
C VAL A 223 15.08 -17.67 1.63
N GLY A 224 15.61 -16.87 0.71
CA GLY A 224 16.35 -17.35 -0.46
C GLY A 224 15.47 -17.84 -1.61
N TYR A 225 14.14 -17.83 -1.46
CA TYR A 225 13.23 -18.19 -2.55
C TYR A 225 13.45 -17.27 -3.76
N LYS A 226 13.68 -17.85 -4.94
CA LYS A 226 13.90 -17.11 -6.18
C LYS A 226 12.57 -16.80 -6.86
N LEU A 227 12.28 -15.52 -7.07
CA LEU A 227 11.06 -15.12 -7.79
C LEU A 227 11.28 -15.35 -9.29
N ASN A 228 10.31 -15.98 -9.94
CA ASN A 228 10.25 -16.10 -11.38
C ASN A 228 9.47 -14.92 -11.99
N THR A 229 9.42 -14.86 -13.32
CA THR A 229 8.67 -13.84 -14.07
C THR A 229 7.16 -14.11 -14.12
N GLU A 230 6.71 -15.24 -13.59
CA GLU A 230 5.30 -15.57 -13.49
C GLU A 230 4.70 -15.01 -12.21
N THR A 231 3.40 -14.70 -12.24
CA THR A 231 2.70 -14.28 -11.03
C THR A 231 2.48 -15.47 -10.10
N LEU A 232 3.18 -15.47 -8.97
CA LEU A 232 2.95 -16.41 -7.88
C LEU A 232 1.64 -16.07 -7.18
N ARG A 233 0.78 -17.08 -7.02
CA ARG A 233 -0.51 -16.96 -6.36
C ARG A 233 -0.48 -17.75 -5.06
N ILE A 234 -0.51 -17.04 -3.95
CA ILE A 234 -0.29 -17.58 -2.61
C ILE A 234 -1.59 -17.41 -1.82
N PRO A 235 -2.32 -18.49 -1.54
CA PRO A 235 -3.51 -18.40 -0.70
C PRO A 235 -3.11 -18.01 0.73
N ILE A 236 -3.79 -17.01 1.28
CA ILE A 236 -3.65 -16.55 2.65
C ILE A 236 -4.93 -16.89 3.42
N ALA A 237 -4.77 -17.67 4.48
CA ALA A 237 -5.83 -17.93 5.44
C ALA A 237 -5.77 -16.91 6.59
N ARG A 238 -6.93 -16.39 6.99
CA ARG A 238 -7.06 -15.59 8.21
C ARG A 238 -7.54 -16.47 9.34
N GLU A 239 -6.90 -16.36 10.49
CA GLU A 239 -7.36 -17.01 11.72
C GLU A 239 -8.55 -16.29 12.36
N ALA A 240 -8.62 -14.96 12.23
CA ALA A 240 -9.66 -14.13 12.79
C ALA A 240 -10.01 -12.95 11.86
N ASP A 241 -11.04 -12.19 12.21
CA ASP A 241 -11.46 -10.97 11.51
C ASP A 241 -10.53 -9.76 11.76
N ASN A 242 -9.22 -9.99 11.71
CA ASN A 242 -8.20 -8.97 11.90
C ASN A 242 -7.66 -8.53 10.54
N ALA A 243 -7.30 -7.25 10.38
CA ALA A 243 -6.53 -6.79 9.23
C ALA A 243 -5.26 -7.63 9.03
N VAL A 244 -4.80 -7.75 7.79
CA VAL A 244 -3.58 -8.48 7.45
C VAL A 244 -2.67 -7.57 6.65
N VAL A 245 -1.42 -7.49 7.10
CA VAL A 245 -0.32 -6.85 6.37
C VAL A 245 0.61 -7.94 5.88
N ALA A 246 0.87 -7.95 4.57
CA ALA A 246 1.85 -8.78 3.90
C ALA A 246 2.98 -7.89 3.39
N THR A 247 4.22 -8.20 3.74
CA THR A 247 5.40 -7.48 3.26
C THR A 247 6.40 -8.47 2.69
N ILE A 248 6.91 -8.20 1.49
CA ILE A 248 7.98 -8.99 0.87
C ILE A 248 9.10 -8.03 0.51
N ARG A 249 10.33 -8.43 0.83
CA ARG A 249 11.57 -7.80 0.43
C ARG A 249 12.42 -8.81 -0.32
N ALA A 250 12.89 -8.42 -1.50
CA ALA A 250 13.76 -9.22 -2.32
C ALA A 250 14.96 -8.40 -2.76
N ILE A 251 16.11 -9.06 -2.91
CA ILE A 251 17.33 -8.43 -3.43
C ILE A 251 17.48 -8.83 -4.89
N HIS A 252 17.66 -7.81 -5.73
CA HIS A 252 17.97 -7.94 -7.15
C HIS A 252 19.24 -7.13 -7.43
N GLU A 253 20.31 -7.77 -7.91
CA GLU A 253 21.58 -7.08 -8.23
C GLU A 253 22.12 -6.18 -7.10
N GLY A 254 21.95 -6.60 -5.84
CA GLY A 254 22.36 -5.83 -4.66
C GLY A 254 21.43 -4.68 -4.28
N VAL A 255 20.34 -4.47 -5.01
CA VAL A 255 19.29 -3.48 -4.73
C VAL A 255 18.11 -4.15 -4.02
N GLU A 256 17.62 -3.51 -2.95
CA GLU A 256 16.41 -3.96 -2.26
C GLU A 256 15.15 -3.48 -2.98
N HIS A 257 14.28 -4.42 -3.30
CA HIS A 257 12.91 -4.17 -3.75
C HIS A 257 11.94 -4.62 -2.68
N SER A 258 10.90 -3.83 -2.43
CA SER A 258 9.87 -4.18 -1.45
C SER A 258 8.47 -3.91 -1.98
N CYS A 259 7.54 -4.76 -1.57
CA CYS A 259 6.12 -4.58 -1.78
C CYS A 259 5.38 -4.76 -0.45
N ASN A 260 4.28 -4.03 -0.28
CA ASN A 260 3.43 -4.13 0.90
C ASN A 260 1.96 -4.17 0.47
N VAL A 261 1.22 -5.11 1.05
CA VAL A 261 -0.22 -5.28 0.85
C VAL A 261 -0.90 -5.19 2.20
N PHE A 262 -1.94 -4.35 2.28
CA PHE A 262 -2.82 -4.25 3.43
C PHE A 262 -4.19 -4.77 3.04
N ILE A 263 -4.72 -5.68 3.85
CA ILE A 263 -6.01 -6.32 3.61
C ILE A 263 -6.88 -6.05 4.85
N PRO A 264 -7.92 -5.20 4.77
CA PRO A 264 -8.74 -4.84 5.92
C PRO A 264 -9.46 -6.07 6.49
N GLY A 265 -9.73 -6.07 7.80
CA GLY A 265 -10.74 -6.94 8.42
C GLY A 265 -12.15 -6.57 7.92
N GLU A 266 -13.11 -7.45 8.13
CA GLU A 266 -14.51 -7.23 7.78
C GLU A 266 -15.16 -6.10 8.58
N ARG A 267 -14.69 -5.84 9.81
CA ARG A 267 -15.11 -4.72 10.65
C ARG A 267 -14.32 -3.44 10.40
N ASP A 268 -13.18 -3.52 9.72
CA ASP A 268 -12.44 -2.32 9.33
C ASP A 268 -13.25 -1.54 8.31
N PHE A 269 -13.19 -0.21 8.40
CA PHE A 269 -13.96 0.69 7.55
C PHE A 269 -15.48 0.41 7.57
N ALA A 270 -16.02 -0.21 8.62
CA ALA A 270 -17.46 -0.32 8.81
C ALA A 270 -18.05 1.05 9.21
N LEU A 271 -19.08 1.50 8.50
CA LEU A 271 -19.85 2.68 8.89
C LEU A 271 -20.64 2.34 10.16
N THR A 272 -20.24 2.92 11.28
CA THR A 272 -20.81 2.60 12.60
C THR A 272 -21.93 3.54 13.03
N THR A 273 -22.10 4.69 12.37
CA THR A 273 -23.24 5.64 12.41
C THR A 273 -22.78 6.96 11.77
N PRO A 274 -23.70 7.81 11.23
CA PRO A 274 -23.31 9.07 10.61
C PRO A 274 -22.70 10.05 11.62
N PHE A 275 -21.74 10.87 11.17
CA PHE A 275 -21.14 11.94 11.97
C PHE A 275 -22.20 12.94 12.42
N VAL A 276 -22.44 12.99 13.72
CA VAL A 276 -23.16 14.08 14.37
C VAL A 276 -22.09 15.06 14.85
N ALA A 277 -21.84 16.11 14.06
CA ALA A 277 -21.06 17.24 14.54
C ALA A 277 -21.77 17.80 15.78
N ARG A 278 -21.11 17.79 16.93
CA ARG A 278 -21.53 18.56 18.10
C ARG A 278 -20.67 19.81 18.18
#